data_AF-A0AA88NMP2-F1
#
_entry.id   AF-A0AA88NMP2-F1
#
_cell.length_a   1.000
_cell.length_b   1.000
_cell.length_c   1.000
_cell.angle_alpha   90.00
_cell.angle_beta   90.00
_cell.angle_gamma   90.00
#
_symmetry.space_group_name_H-M   'P 1'
#
loop_
_entity.id
_entity.type
_entity.pdbx_description
1 polymer ?
#
loop_
_entity_poly.entity_id
_entity_poly.type
_entity_poly.pdbx_seq_one_letter_code
_entity_poly.pdbx_strand_id
1 'polypeptide(L)'
;MWKTPSVRRWMCLLTLAVAIIFITSEASPFIRLPCCTGGHGRNFIPTEVTQCFQQKIRTDCKIHAYLIKTSTGLLCVRATNKWLNEKIAKGELKCPPVISKCKRF
;
A
#
# COMPACT_ATOMS: atom_id res chain seq x y z
N MET A 1 19.95 -49.34 3.98
CA MET A 1 18.99 -49.22 5.10
C MET A 1 18.62 -47.75 5.26
N TRP A 2 17.52 -47.29 4.63
CA TRP A 2 17.09 -45.90 4.73
C TRP A 2 16.44 -45.70 6.10
N LYS A 3 17.05 -44.88 6.95
CA LYS A 3 16.52 -44.59 8.29
C LYS A 3 15.28 -43.72 8.11
N THR A 4 14.12 -44.27 8.45
CA THR A 4 12.88 -43.49 8.61
C THR A 4 13.16 -42.38 9.63
N PRO A 5 13.10 -41.09 9.23
CA PRO A 5 13.23 -40.02 10.20
C PRO A 5 12.04 -40.08 11.15
N SER A 6 12.31 -39.97 12.46
CA SER A 6 11.26 -40.05 13.47
C SER A 6 10.19 -38.98 13.24
N VAL A 7 8.93 -39.32 13.52
CA VAL A 7 7.73 -38.47 13.35
C VAL A 7 7.92 -37.05 13.95
N ARG A 8 8.72 -36.95 15.01
CA ARG A 8 9.07 -35.69 15.67
C ARG A 8 9.90 -34.75 14.78
N ARG A 9 10.83 -35.27 13.97
CA ARG A 9 11.61 -34.48 13.01
C ARG A 9 10.75 -33.97 11.85
N TRP A 10 9.76 -34.75 11.42
CA TRP A 10 8.80 -34.35 10.39
C TRP A 10 7.92 -33.18 10.84
N MET A 11 7.38 -33.24 12.05
CA MET A 11 6.62 -32.14 12.65
C MET A 11 7.43 -30.85 12.73
N CYS A 12 8.71 -30.92 13.15
CA CYS A 12 9.58 -29.74 13.20
C CYS A 12 9.90 -29.15 11.81
N LEU A 13 9.99 -29.98 10.76
CA LEU A 13 10.23 -29.50 9.40
C LEU A 13 9.01 -28.79 8.82
N LEU A 14 7.80 -29.28 9.14
CA LEU A 14 6.55 -28.67 8.72
C LEU A 14 6.33 -27.29 9.35
N THR A 15 6.63 -27.11 10.64
CA THR A 15 6.53 -25.80 11.29
C THR A 15 7.54 -24.79 10.73
N LEU A 16 8.76 -25.23 10.40
CA LEU A 16 9.77 -24.38 9.78
C LEU A 16 9.33 -23.90 8.38
N ALA A 17 8.75 -24.80 7.56
CA ALA A 17 8.27 -24.46 6.23
C ALA A 17 7.11 -23.44 6.27
N VAL A 18 6.17 -23.59 7.20
CA VAL A 18 5.07 -22.63 7.39
C VAL A 18 5.61 -21.25 7.79
N ALA A 19 6.60 -21.18 8.69
CA ALA A 19 7.21 -19.91 9.10
C ALA A 19 7.88 -19.16 7.93
N ILE A 20 8.56 -19.89 7.03
CA ILE A 20 9.23 -19.28 5.86
C ILE A 20 8.21 -18.65 4.90
N ILE A 21 7.05 -19.28 4.71
CA ILE A 21 5.98 -18.75 3.85
C ILE A 21 5.44 -17.42 4.41
N PHE A 22 5.24 -17.31 5.73
CA PHE A 22 4.78 -16.06 6.34
C PHE A 22 5.81 -14.93 6.24
N ILE A 23 7.11 -15.22 6.35
CA ILE A 23 8.17 -14.20 6.23
C ILE A 23 8.21 -13.61 4.81
N THR A 24 7.90 -14.39 3.77
CA THR A 24 7.91 -13.88 2.37
C THR A 24 6.71 -12.99 2.03
N SER A 25 5.64 -13.01 2.84
CA SER A 25 4.40 -12.26 2.58
C SER A 25 4.47 -10.78 3.03
N GLU A 26 5.49 -10.40 3.81
CA GLU A 26 5.66 -9.03 4.31
C GLU A 26 6.41 -8.09 3.34
N ALA A 27 6.70 -8.54 2.12
CA ALA A 27 7.28 -7.69 1.08
C ALA A 27 6.20 -6.81 0.44
N SER A 28 5.60 -5.90 1.20
CA SER A 28 4.94 -4.74 0.59
C SER A 28 6.01 -3.93 -0.14
N PRO A 29 5.93 -3.76 -1.47
CA PRO A 29 6.95 -3.02 -2.20
C PRO A 29 7.04 -1.61 -1.60
N PHE A 30 8.25 -1.23 -1.17
CA PHE A 30 8.53 0.10 -0.64
C PHE A 30 8.45 1.12 -1.78
N ILE A 31 7.25 1.56 -2.12
CA ILE A 31 7.04 2.55 -3.18
C ILE A 31 7.37 3.93 -2.59
N ARG A 32 8.52 4.49 -2.97
CA ARG A 32 8.84 5.90 -2.70
C ARG A 32 8.01 6.78 -3.61
N LEU A 33 6.85 7.22 -3.11
CA LEU A 33 5.99 8.20 -3.78
C LEU A 33 6.38 9.63 -3.34
N PRO A 34 6.35 10.62 -4.25
CA PRO A 34 6.59 12.01 -3.89
C PRO A 34 5.48 12.52 -2.96
N CYS A 35 5.82 13.45 -2.06
CA CYS A 35 4.79 14.15 -1.29
C CYS A 35 3.98 15.05 -2.23
N CYS A 36 2.66 14.97 -2.14
CA CYS A 36 1.78 16.00 -2.69
C CYS A 36 1.99 17.29 -1.89
N THR A 37 2.32 18.38 -2.58
CA THR A 37 2.37 19.76 -2.03
C THR A 37 1.08 20.53 -2.31
N GLY A 38 0.33 20.09 -3.32
CA GLY A 38 -1.00 20.53 -3.68
C GLY A 38 -1.78 19.37 -4.30
N GLY A 39 -2.92 19.66 -4.91
CA GLY A 39 -3.68 18.63 -5.60
C GLY A 39 -4.96 19.15 -6.20
N HIS A 40 -5.50 18.39 -7.14
CA HIS A 40 -6.77 18.69 -7.77
C HIS A 40 -7.89 18.74 -6.74
N GLY A 41 -8.80 19.70 -6.95
CA GLY A 41 -9.85 20.08 -6.01
C GLY A 41 -11.08 19.17 -6.03
N ARG A 42 -12.17 19.69 -5.45
CA ARG A 42 -13.40 18.94 -5.14
C ARG A 42 -14.04 18.22 -6.32
N ASN A 43 -13.98 18.83 -7.51
CA ASN A 43 -14.72 18.42 -8.71
C ASN A 43 -13.86 17.68 -9.73
N PHE A 44 -12.59 17.40 -9.40
CA PHE A 44 -11.71 16.71 -10.31
C PHE A 44 -12.09 15.23 -10.40
N ILE A 45 -12.17 14.71 -11.62
CA ILE A 45 -12.43 13.30 -11.88
C ILE A 45 -11.25 12.79 -12.72
N PRO A 46 -10.43 11.88 -12.19
CA PRO A 46 -9.39 11.24 -12.98
C PRO A 46 -10.06 10.41 -14.09
N THR A 47 -9.52 10.48 -15.30
CA THR A 47 -10.02 9.71 -16.45
C THR A 47 -9.82 8.21 -16.29
N GLU A 48 -8.68 7.79 -15.71
CA GLU A 48 -8.34 6.39 -15.49
C GLU A 48 -7.53 6.23 -14.21
N VAL A 49 -7.91 5.28 -13.34
CA VAL A 49 -7.21 4.99 -12.09
C VAL A 49 -6.63 3.59 -12.15
N THR A 50 -5.31 3.48 -12.24
CA THR A 50 -4.60 2.19 -12.23
C THR A 50 -4.18 1.80 -10.81
N GLN A 51 -3.74 2.77 -10.01
CA GLN A 51 -3.40 2.58 -8.60
C GLN A 51 -3.80 3.80 -7.77
N CYS A 52 -4.12 3.57 -6.50
CA CYS A 52 -4.41 4.63 -5.55
C CYS A 52 -3.61 4.43 -4.27
N PHE A 53 -3.08 5.52 -3.71
CA PHE A 53 -2.40 5.53 -2.43
C PHE A 53 -2.85 6.72 -1.58
N GLN A 54 -3.07 6.49 -0.29
CA GLN A 54 -3.43 7.54 0.65
C GLN A 54 -2.18 8.16 1.27
N GLN A 55 -1.97 9.45 1.04
CA GLN A 55 -0.96 10.24 1.74
C GLN A 55 -1.56 10.82 3.02
N LYS A 56 -1.21 10.26 4.17
CA LYS A 56 -1.51 10.85 5.48
C LYS A 56 -0.59 12.04 5.76
N ILE A 57 -1.07 12.98 6.57
CA ILE A 57 -0.25 14.11 7.04
C ILE A 57 0.91 13.56 7.89
N ARG A 58 2.13 13.97 7.57
CA ARG A 58 3.38 13.66 8.27
C ARG A 58 4.27 14.91 8.29
N THR A 59 5.36 14.89 9.05
CA THR A 59 6.36 15.98 9.10
C THR A 59 6.78 16.44 7.70
N ASP A 60 6.96 15.47 6.80
CA ASP A 60 7.53 15.72 5.47
C ASP A 60 6.43 15.98 4.42
N CYS A 61 5.21 15.49 4.67
CA CYS A 61 4.05 15.69 3.80
C CYS A 61 2.90 16.35 4.58
N LYS A 62 2.76 17.67 4.47
CA LYS A 62 1.85 18.47 5.31
C LYS A 62 0.37 18.38 4.94
N ILE A 63 0.03 17.83 3.77
CA ILE A 63 -1.37 17.76 3.31
C ILE A 63 -1.88 16.33 3.27
N HIS A 64 -3.16 16.18 3.61
CA HIS A 64 -3.91 14.96 3.40
C HIS A 64 -4.39 14.91 1.94
N ALA A 65 -3.86 13.95 1.20
CA ALA A 65 -4.11 13.81 -0.23
C ALA A 65 -4.11 12.33 -0.63
N TYR A 66 -4.55 12.06 -1.85
CA TYR A 66 -4.48 10.77 -2.49
C TYR A 66 -3.60 10.88 -3.74
N LEU A 67 -2.68 9.95 -3.88
CA LEU A 67 -1.84 9.78 -5.06
C LEU A 67 -2.52 8.77 -5.97
N ILE A 68 -2.94 9.22 -7.14
CA ILE A 68 -3.61 8.41 -8.14
C ILE A 68 -2.63 8.21 -9.28
N LYS A 69 -2.28 6.94 -9.54
CA LYS A 69 -1.54 6.58 -10.74
C LYS A 69 -2.54 6.36 -11.88
N THR A 70 -2.25 6.98 -12.99
CA THR A 70 -3.00 6.90 -14.25
C THR A 70 -2.06 6.35 -15.33
N SER A 71 -2.57 6.09 -16.53
CA SER A 71 -1.74 5.73 -17.69
C SER A 71 -0.78 6.85 -18.11
N THR A 72 -1.13 8.11 -17.84
CA THR A 72 -0.34 9.28 -18.23
C THR A 72 0.62 9.76 -17.14
N GLY A 73 0.44 9.32 -15.90
CA GLY A 73 1.33 9.68 -14.80
C GLY A 73 0.68 9.66 -13.43
N LEU A 74 1.33 10.33 -12.48
CA LEU A 74 0.92 10.42 -11.09
C LEU A 74 0.18 11.74 -10.84
N LEU A 75 -1.00 11.66 -10.25
CA LEU A 75 -1.85 12.79 -9.91
C LEU A 75 -2.05 12.89 -8.40
N CYS A 76 -2.02 14.12 -7.89
CA CYS A 76 -2.37 14.41 -6.51
C CYS A 76 -3.80 14.92 -6.44
N VAL A 77 -4.65 14.26 -5.65
CA VAL A 77 -6.04 14.64 -5.43
C VAL A 77 -6.24 14.95 -3.96
N ARG A 78 -6.85 16.09 -3.65
CA ARG A 78 -7.11 16.46 -2.25
C ARG A 78 -8.10 15.50 -1.61
N ALA A 79 -7.97 15.25 -0.32
CA ALA A 79 -8.92 14.40 0.42
C ALA A 79 -10.35 14.97 0.47
N THR A 80 -10.55 16.23 0.07
CA THR A 80 -11.86 16.87 -0.07
C THR A 80 -12.55 16.55 -1.41
N ASN A 81 -11.93 15.76 -2.28
CA ASN A 81 -12.53 15.38 -3.56
C ASN A 81 -13.75 14.48 -3.37
N LYS A 82 -14.90 14.92 -3.91
CA LYS A 82 -16.19 14.28 -3.67
C LYS A 82 -16.27 12.92 -4.37
N TRP A 83 -15.90 12.88 -5.64
CA TRP A 83 -15.90 11.66 -6.44
C TRP A 83 -15.03 10.57 -5.81
N LEU A 84 -13.83 10.93 -5.35
CA LEU A 84 -12.89 9.99 -4.77
C LEU A 84 -13.42 9.40 -3.46
N ASN A 85 -13.96 10.24 -2.58
CA ASN A 85 -14.53 9.78 -1.32
C ASN A 85 -15.75 8.88 -1.53
N GLU A 86 -16.59 9.18 -2.54
CA GLU A 86 -17.71 8.32 -2.91
C GLU A 86 -17.25 6.95 -3.40
N LYS A 87 -16.21 6.88 -4.25
CA LYS A 87 -15.64 5.62 -4.75
C LYS A 87 -15.03 4.78 -3.63
N ILE A 88 -14.34 5.43 -2.68
CA ILE A 88 -13.76 4.75 -1.51
C ILE A 88 -14.87 4.25 -0.59
N ALA A 89 -15.89 5.06 -0.30
CA ALA A 89 -17.01 4.69 0.55
C ALA A 89 -17.81 3.51 0.00
N LYS A 90 -17.98 3.45 -1.33
CA LYS A 90 -18.62 2.32 -2.03
C LYS A 90 -17.73 1.07 -2.13
N GLY A 91 -16.47 1.15 -1.71
CA GLY A 91 -15.51 0.05 -1.83
C GLY A 91 -15.03 -0.23 -3.25
N GLU A 92 -15.39 0.63 -4.21
CA GLU A 92 -15.00 0.53 -5.62
C GLU A 92 -13.52 0.91 -5.84
N LEU A 93 -12.93 1.65 -4.91
CA LEU A 93 -11.52 2.03 -4.94
C LEU A 93 -10.85 1.82 -3.59
N LYS A 94 -9.75 1.05 -3.57
CA LYS A 94 -8.92 0.85 -2.38
C LYS A 94 -7.65 1.69 -2.48
N CYS A 95 -7.43 2.54 -1.48
CA CYS A 95 -6.27 3.44 -1.40
C CYS A 95 -5.46 3.12 -0.12
N PRO A 96 -4.55 2.13 -0.15
CA PRO A 96 -3.67 1.84 0.97
C PRO A 96 -2.79 3.05 1.32
N PRO A 97 -2.38 3.21 2.59
CA PRO A 97 -1.51 4.32 2.99
C PRO A 97 -0.14 4.23 2.34
N VAL A 98 0.44 5.37 1.98
CA VAL A 98 1.82 5.46 1.51
C VAL A 98 2.76 5.06 2.67
N ILE A 99 3.49 3.97 2.47
CA ILE A 99 4.51 3.51 3.41
C ILE A 99 5.84 4.15 3.01
N SER A 100 6.08 5.39 3.45
CA SER A 100 7.45 5.95 3.48
C SER A 100 8.15 5.50 4.77
N LYS A 101 9.45 5.14 4.68
CA LYS A 101 10.26 4.88 5.88
C LYS A 101 10.20 6.12 6.77
N CYS A 102 9.69 5.99 8.00
CA CYS A 102 9.94 6.98 9.04
C CYS A 102 11.47 7.09 9.19
N LYS A 103 12.09 8.18 8.71
CA LYS A 103 13.40 8.57 9.23
C LYS A 103 13.14 9.04 10.66
N ARG A 104 13.35 8.15 11.63
CA ARG A 104 13.66 8.58 13.00
C ARG A 104 14.96 9.37 12.91
N PHE A 105 14.87 10.68 13.11
CA PHE A 105 16.00 11.50 13.49
C PHE A 105 16.25 11.32 14.99
#